data_AF-A0A2C9JWM5-F1
#
_entry.id   AF-A0A2C9JWM5-F1
#
_cell.length_a   1.000
_cell.length_b   1.000
_cell.length_c   1.000
_cell.angle_alpha   90.00
_cell.angle_beta   90.00
_cell.angle_gamma   90.00
#
_symmetry.space_group_name_H-M   'P 1'
#
loop_
_entity.id
_entity.type
_entity.pdbx_description
1 polymer ?
#
loop_
_entity_poly.entity_id
_entity_poly.type
_entity_poly.pdbx_seq_one_letter_code
_entity_poly.pdbx_strand_id
1 'polypeptide(L)'
;MIESLKALGMKIPSKEVLQSTKIGHTVKRLKQHSDEDIAREAKRVYIKWKDFFLEGKNRPPIEVKCDTKSETFRSKGKALLAESLTVEENHVLVDAIERETFHQHKQLFSSEYRRTLRTIVLKLKHNPDLRQKVLDGQISVEMLVKDFKKR
;
A
#
# COMPACT_ATOMS: atom_id res chain seq x y z
N MET A 1 0.19 12.78 -35.79
CA MET A 1 -0.07 11.66 -34.84
C MET A 1 1.04 11.48 -33.80
N ILE A 2 2.32 11.46 -34.19
CA ILE A 2 3.44 11.33 -33.23
C ILE A 2 3.46 12.46 -32.19
N GLU A 3 3.24 13.71 -32.61
CA GLU A 3 3.19 14.87 -31.70
C GLU A 3 2.06 14.77 -30.66
N SER A 4 0.90 14.27 -31.07
CA SER A 4 -0.24 14.04 -30.18
C SER A 4 0.07 12.96 -29.14
N LEU A 5 0.78 11.89 -29.52
CA LEU A 5 1.26 10.86 -28.58
C LEU A 5 2.31 11.41 -27.62
N LYS A 6 3.23 12.26 -28.10
CA LYS A 6 4.22 12.93 -27.24
C LYS A 6 3.53 13.85 -26.22
N ALA A 7 2.59 14.68 -26.66
CA ALA A 7 1.81 15.54 -25.78
C ALA A 7 1.01 14.74 -24.74
N LEU A 8 0.44 13.61 -25.16
CA LEU A 8 -0.28 12.69 -24.27
C LEU A 8 0.65 12.02 -23.25
N GLY A 9 1.88 11.67 -23.64
CA GLY A 9 2.91 11.10 -22.77
C GLY A 9 3.46 12.07 -21.72
N MET A 10 3.29 13.38 -21.91
CA MET A 10 3.66 14.39 -20.90
C MET A 10 2.73 14.38 -19.69
N LYS A 11 1.49 13.87 -19.84
CA LYS A 11 0.50 13.83 -18.78
C LYS A 11 0.18 12.38 -18.38
N ILE A 12 -0.28 12.21 -17.14
CA ILE A 12 -0.83 10.94 -16.64
C ILE A 12 -2.31 11.18 -16.38
N PRO A 13 -3.22 10.74 -17.27
CA PRO A 13 -4.65 10.90 -17.07
C PRO A 13 -5.13 10.11 -15.84
N SER A 14 -6.18 10.57 -15.16
CA SER A 14 -6.79 9.82 -14.06
C SER A 14 -7.51 8.55 -14.54
N LYS A 15 -7.79 7.60 -13.64
CA LYS A 15 -8.52 6.36 -13.99
C LYS A 15 -9.88 6.66 -14.62
N GLU A 16 -10.60 7.64 -14.08
CA GLU A 16 -11.90 8.07 -14.59
C GLU A 16 -11.81 8.57 -16.03
N VAL A 17 -10.80 9.40 -16.33
CA VAL A 17 -10.56 9.91 -17.69
C VAL A 17 -10.20 8.76 -18.63
N LEU A 18 -9.39 7.79 -18.20
CA LEU A 18 -9.05 6.63 -19.03
C LEU A 18 -10.27 5.74 -19.32
N GLN A 19 -11.18 5.59 -18.36
CA GLN A 19 -12.41 4.80 -18.51
C GLN A 19 -13.44 5.50 -19.40
N SER A 20 -13.67 6.79 -19.20
CA SER A 20 -14.68 7.55 -19.96
C SER A 20 -14.25 7.77 -21.41
N THR A 21 -13.00 8.18 -21.64
CA THR A 21 -12.48 8.48 -22.99
C THR A 21 -12.03 7.25 -23.76
N LYS A 22 -11.83 6.12 -23.07
CA LYS A 22 -11.27 4.88 -23.63
C LYS A 22 -9.91 5.07 -24.33
N ILE A 23 -9.20 6.17 -24.05
CA ILE A 23 -7.94 6.52 -24.72
C ILE A 23 -6.84 5.48 -24.50
N GLY A 24 -6.88 4.77 -23.37
CA GLY A 24 -5.98 3.64 -23.10
C GLY A 24 -6.12 2.50 -24.13
N HIS A 25 -7.33 2.23 -24.62
CA HIS A 25 -7.55 1.24 -25.69
C HIS A 25 -6.97 1.70 -27.02
N THR A 26 -7.07 2.99 -27.30
CA THR A 26 -6.50 3.60 -28.51
C THR A 26 -4.97 3.52 -28.48
N VAL A 27 -4.33 3.92 -27.38
CA VAL A 27 -2.86 3.80 -27.21
C VAL A 27 -2.41 2.33 -27.28
N LYS A 28 -3.18 1.40 -26.71
CA LYS A 28 -2.90 -0.04 -26.80
C LYS A 28 -2.90 -0.56 -28.24
N ARG A 29 -3.83 -0.09 -29.07
CA ARG A 29 -3.91 -0.43 -30.51
C ARG A 29 -2.77 0.21 -31.31
N LEU A 30 -2.43 1.47 -31.02
CA LEU A 30 -1.33 2.19 -31.69
C LEU A 30 0.04 1.55 -31.47
N LYS A 31 0.21 0.70 -30.45
CA LYS A 31 1.41 -0.12 -30.25
C LYS A 31 1.68 -1.12 -31.39
N GLN A 32 0.64 -1.51 -32.14
CA GLN A 32 0.72 -2.45 -33.26
C GLN A 32 0.62 -1.74 -34.62
N HIS A 33 0.82 -0.43 -34.64
CA HIS A 33 0.75 0.37 -35.87
C HIS A 33 1.92 0.03 -36.81
N SER A 34 1.70 0.18 -38.12
CA SER A 34 2.69 -0.12 -39.17
C SER A 34 3.95 0.76 -39.06
N ASP A 35 3.78 2.03 -38.69
CA ASP A 35 4.89 2.95 -38.45
C ASP A 35 5.61 2.64 -37.14
N GLU A 36 6.90 2.29 -37.25
CA GLU A 36 7.71 1.88 -36.11
C GLU A 36 7.84 2.99 -35.06
N ASP A 37 7.95 4.26 -35.49
CA ASP A 37 8.08 5.39 -34.57
C ASP A 37 6.79 5.65 -33.77
N ILE A 38 5.62 5.46 -34.38
CA ILE A 38 4.33 5.56 -33.70
C ILE A 38 4.17 4.40 -32.71
N ALA A 39 4.52 3.19 -33.13
CA ALA A 39 4.46 2.01 -32.30
C ALA A 39 5.38 2.12 -31.07
N ARG A 40 6.61 2.63 -31.27
CA ARG A 40 7.61 2.86 -30.22
C ARG A 40 7.12 3.87 -29.19
N GLU A 41 6.60 5.02 -29.63
CA GLU A 41 6.12 6.07 -28.72
C GLU A 41 4.84 5.63 -27.98
N ALA A 42 3.91 4.97 -28.68
CA ALA A 42 2.71 4.41 -28.06
C ALA A 42 3.05 3.34 -26.99
N LYS A 43 4.07 2.51 -27.24
CA LYS A 43 4.58 1.54 -26.25
C LYS A 43 5.13 2.24 -25.00
N ARG A 44 5.91 3.30 -25.19
CA ARG A 44 6.46 4.11 -24.08
C ARG A 44 5.36 4.72 -23.21
N VAL A 45 4.37 5.36 -23.83
CA VAL A 45 3.23 5.96 -23.11
C VAL A 45 2.43 4.89 -22.36
N TYR A 46 2.15 3.76 -23.01
CA TYR A 46 1.42 2.66 -22.40
C TYR A 46 2.13 2.07 -21.18
N ILE A 47 3.44 1.82 -21.27
CA ILE A 47 4.26 1.30 -20.17
C ILE A 47 4.27 2.32 -19.02
N LYS A 48 4.57 3.60 -19.30
CA LYS A 48 4.57 4.66 -18.30
C LYS A 48 3.26 4.75 -17.53
N TRP A 49 2.12 4.69 -18.21
CA TRP A 49 0.81 4.70 -17.56
C TRP A 49 0.57 3.42 -16.75
N LYS A 50 0.89 2.26 -17.32
CA LYS A 50 0.72 0.97 -16.64
C LYS A 50 1.54 0.92 -15.35
N ASP A 51 2.79 1.31 -15.41
CA ASP A 51 3.72 1.29 -14.28
C ASP A 51 3.25 2.26 -13.20
N PHE A 52 2.85 3.48 -13.55
CA PHE A 52 2.28 4.44 -12.60
C PHE A 52 1.08 3.88 -11.83
N PHE A 53 0.15 3.21 -12.51
CA PHE A 53 -1.02 2.63 -11.85
C PHE A 53 -0.72 1.34 -11.08
N LEU A 54 0.33 0.60 -11.46
CA LEU A 54 0.77 -0.59 -10.76
C LEU A 54 1.52 -0.20 -9.47
N GLU A 55 2.46 0.74 -9.56
CA GLU A 55 3.18 1.32 -8.42
C GLU A 55 2.22 2.04 -7.47
N GLY A 56 1.23 2.77 -8.01
CA GLY A 56 0.21 3.44 -7.22
C GLY A 56 -0.66 2.51 -6.37
N LYS A 57 -0.81 1.23 -6.73
CA LYS A 57 -1.50 0.23 -5.88
C LYS A 57 -0.68 -0.18 -4.66
N ASN A 58 0.64 -0.13 -4.78
CA ASN A 58 1.57 -0.58 -3.73
C ASN A 58 2.09 0.59 -2.89
N ARG A 59 1.64 1.82 -3.14
CA ARG A 59 2.03 2.97 -2.34
C ARG A 59 1.38 2.85 -0.96
N PRO A 60 2.15 2.88 0.14
CA PRO A 60 1.57 2.87 1.48
C PRO A 60 0.67 4.11 1.65
N PRO A 61 -0.44 4.00 2.41
CA PRO A 61 -1.29 5.15 2.71
C PRO A 61 -0.46 6.30 3.28
N ILE A 62 -0.73 7.53 2.84
CA ILE A 62 -0.05 8.72 3.37
C ILE A 62 -0.39 8.83 4.86
N GLU A 63 0.63 8.68 5.70
CA GLU A 63 0.49 8.81 7.15
C GLU A 63 0.48 10.29 7.54
N VAL A 64 -0.68 10.79 7.96
CA VAL A 64 -0.80 12.12 8.55
C VAL A 64 -0.37 12.03 10.02
N LYS A 65 0.61 12.85 10.42
CA LYS A 65 1.07 12.88 11.82
C LYS A 65 -0.10 13.23 12.75
N CYS A 66 -0.29 12.43 13.79
CA CYS A 66 -1.24 12.73 14.84
C CYS A 66 -0.69 13.81 15.79
N ASP A 67 -1.51 14.23 16.76
CA ASP A 67 -1.05 15.03 17.88
C ASP A 67 0.04 14.29 18.69
N THR A 68 0.87 15.05 19.40
CA THR A 68 2.01 14.53 20.16
C THR A 68 1.61 13.40 21.13
N LYS A 69 0.44 13.50 21.77
CA LYS A 69 0.00 12.49 22.73
C LYS A 69 -0.30 11.18 22.01
N SER A 70 -1.08 11.21 20.93
CA SER A 70 -1.35 10.02 20.11
C SER A 70 -0.06 9.39 19.58
N GLU A 71 0.90 10.20 19.12
CA GLU A 71 2.17 9.70 18.61
C GLU A 71 2.98 8.96 19.68
N THR A 72 3.05 9.49 20.91
CA THR A 72 3.74 8.80 22.02
C THR A 72 3.09 7.47 22.42
N PHE A 73 1.78 7.31 22.24
CA PHE A 73 1.13 6.04 22.49
C PHE A 73 1.36 5.04 21.35
N ARG A 74 1.38 5.52 20.11
CA ARG A 74 1.69 4.70 18.94
C ARG A 74 3.12 4.18 19.00
N SER A 75 4.10 5.02 19.37
CA SER A 75 5.50 4.58 19.55
C SER A 75 5.64 3.50 20.63
N LYS A 76 4.95 3.66 21.77
CA LYS A 76 4.90 2.61 22.81
C LYS A 76 4.26 1.31 22.30
N GLY A 77 3.21 1.42 21.48
CA GLY A 77 2.59 0.27 20.83
C GLY A 77 3.55 -0.47 19.88
N LYS A 78 4.35 0.29 19.11
CA LYS A 78 5.40 -0.27 18.24
C LYS A 78 6.49 -0.97 19.03
N ALA A 79 6.95 -0.40 20.14
CA ALA A 79 7.92 -1.05 21.02
C ALA A 79 7.42 -2.41 21.53
N LEU A 80 6.16 -2.50 21.95
CA LEU A 80 5.54 -3.77 22.37
C LEU A 80 5.41 -4.78 21.22
N LEU A 81 5.13 -4.32 20.00
CA LEU A 81 5.11 -5.16 18.81
C LEU A 81 6.50 -5.71 18.47
N ALA A 82 7.53 -4.85 18.52
CA ALA A 82 8.91 -5.23 18.30
C ALA A 82 9.37 -6.31 19.31
N GLU A 83 9.07 -6.12 20.60
CA GLU A 83 9.30 -7.12 21.64
C GLU A 83 8.60 -8.45 21.31
N SER A 84 7.32 -8.40 20.90
CA SER A 84 6.54 -9.61 20.60
C SER A 84 7.04 -10.38 19.37
N LEU A 85 7.63 -9.67 18.40
CA LEU A 85 8.19 -10.26 17.18
C LEU A 85 9.66 -10.66 17.36
N THR A 86 10.31 -10.28 18.47
CA THR A 86 11.75 -10.45 18.70
C THR A 86 12.60 -9.80 17.59
N VAL A 87 12.19 -8.60 17.16
CA VAL A 87 12.86 -7.83 16.10
C VAL A 87 13.21 -6.43 16.63
N GLU A 88 14.18 -5.78 16.00
CA GLU A 88 14.53 -4.38 16.25
C GLU A 88 13.31 -3.44 16.16
N GLU A 89 13.29 -2.40 17.01
CA GLU A 89 12.17 -1.45 17.13
C GLU A 89 11.82 -0.73 15.82
N ASN A 90 12.82 -0.52 14.96
CA ASN A 90 12.69 0.21 13.69
C ASN A 90 12.42 -0.72 12.48
N HIS A 91 11.96 -1.93 12.73
CA HIS A 91 11.72 -2.88 11.64
C HIS A 91 10.46 -2.54 10.83
N VAL A 92 10.56 -2.63 9.50
CA VAL A 92 9.50 -2.28 8.54
C VAL A 92 8.19 -3.01 8.82
N LEU A 93 8.27 -4.26 9.29
CA LEU A 93 7.10 -5.07 9.64
C LEU A 93 6.32 -4.53 10.85
N VAL A 94 7.02 -4.01 11.87
CA VAL A 94 6.40 -3.42 13.07
C VAL A 94 5.60 -2.19 12.67
N ASP A 95 6.22 -1.33 11.86
CA ASP A 95 5.58 -0.16 11.27
C ASP A 95 4.38 -0.54 10.40
N ALA A 96 4.50 -1.59 9.58
CA ALA A 96 3.42 -2.04 8.71
C ALA A 96 2.21 -2.53 9.51
N ILE A 97 2.42 -3.36 10.55
CA ILE A 97 1.34 -3.89 11.40
C ILE A 97 0.63 -2.77 12.16
N GLU A 98 1.40 -1.86 12.75
CA GLU A 98 0.83 -0.74 13.50
C GLU A 98 0.04 0.20 12.58
N ARG A 99 0.61 0.55 11.41
CA ARG A 99 -0.07 1.39 10.41
C ARG A 99 -1.35 0.77 9.89
N GLU A 100 -1.34 -0.52 9.56
CA GLU A 100 -2.54 -1.21 9.07
C GLU A 100 -3.61 -1.29 10.16
N THR A 101 -3.21 -1.56 11.41
CA THR A 101 -4.13 -1.53 12.56
C THR A 101 -4.76 -0.15 12.72
N PHE A 102 -3.96 0.91 12.63
CA PHE A 102 -4.44 2.29 12.73
C PHE A 102 -5.40 2.63 11.57
N HIS A 103 -5.06 2.21 10.35
CA HIS A 103 -5.88 2.41 9.15
C HIS A 103 -7.26 1.73 9.27
N GLN A 104 -7.29 0.46 9.70
CA GLN A 104 -8.54 -0.29 9.91
C GLN A 104 -9.46 0.32 10.98
N HIS A 105 -8.90 1.15 11.86
CA HIS A 105 -9.61 1.91 12.89
C HIS A 105 -9.78 3.40 12.55
N LYS A 106 -9.93 3.71 11.25
CA LYS A 106 -10.21 5.06 10.72
C LYS A 106 -9.13 6.09 11.06
N GLN A 107 -7.90 5.66 11.33
CA GLN A 107 -6.78 6.54 11.70
C GLN A 107 -7.08 7.38 12.94
N LEU A 108 -7.81 6.81 13.89
CA LEU A 108 -8.13 7.43 15.17
C LEU A 108 -7.53 6.61 16.30
N PHE A 109 -6.91 7.30 17.27
CA PHE A 109 -6.46 6.67 18.49
C PHE A 109 -7.66 6.35 19.40
N SER A 110 -8.35 5.26 19.07
CA SER A 110 -9.58 4.86 19.74
C SER A 110 -9.37 3.79 20.81
N SER A 111 -10.42 3.47 21.56
CA SER A 111 -10.39 2.36 22.52
C SER A 111 -10.25 1.01 21.80
N GLU A 112 -10.86 0.90 20.62
CA GLU A 112 -10.91 -0.26 19.75
C GLU A 112 -9.54 -0.54 19.15
N TYR A 113 -8.87 0.49 18.60
CA TYR A 113 -7.49 0.41 18.13
C TYR A 113 -6.54 -0.14 19.22
N ARG A 114 -6.63 0.40 20.44
CA ARG A 114 -5.78 -0.06 21.54
C ARG A 114 -6.08 -1.51 21.95
N ARG A 115 -7.32 -1.97 21.81
CA ARG A 115 -7.71 -3.36 22.13
C ARG A 115 -7.20 -4.33 21.06
N THR A 116 -7.33 -3.99 19.79
CA THR A 116 -6.84 -4.83 18.69
C THR A 116 -5.32 -4.92 18.70
N LEU A 117 -4.61 -3.80 18.86
CA LEU A 117 -3.16 -3.78 18.95
C LEU A 117 -2.63 -4.66 20.09
N ARG A 118 -3.23 -4.56 21.29
CA ARG A 118 -2.87 -5.44 22.42
C ARG A 118 -3.17 -6.92 22.14
N THR A 119 -4.27 -7.21 21.46
CA THR A 119 -4.64 -8.59 21.10
C THR A 119 -3.60 -9.17 20.14
N ILE A 120 -3.16 -8.40 19.14
CA ILE A 120 -2.11 -8.79 18.19
C ILE A 120 -0.80 -9.05 18.93
N VAL A 121 -0.35 -8.11 19.77
CA VAL A 121 0.87 -8.25 20.59
C VAL A 121 0.83 -9.54 21.42
N LEU A 122 -0.26 -9.79 22.14
CA LEU A 122 -0.38 -10.99 22.97
C LEU A 122 -0.38 -12.28 22.13
N LYS A 123 -1.06 -12.28 20.98
CA LYS A 123 -1.10 -13.45 20.10
C LYS A 123 0.27 -13.75 19.47
N LEU A 124 1.01 -12.73 19.04
CA LEU A 124 2.36 -12.87 18.51
C LEU A 124 3.37 -13.33 19.58
N LYS A 125 3.18 -12.87 20.83
CA LYS A 125 4.01 -13.29 21.96
C LYS A 125 3.80 -14.75 22.33
N HIS A 126 2.54 -15.22 22.37
CA HIS A 126 2.21 -16.58 22.82
C HIS A 126 2.27 -17.65 21.72
N ASN A 127 2.08 -17.29 20.44
CA ASN A 127 2.06 -18.24 19.33
C ASN A 127 3.32 -18.10 18.45
N PRO A 128 4.36 -18.91 18.68
CA PRO A 128 5.60 -18.84 17.89
C PRO A 128 5.38 -19.18 16.41
N ASP A 129 4.46 -20.10 16.10
CA ASP A 129 4.14 -20.48 14.71
C ASP A 129 3.54 -19.31 13.93
N LEU A 130 2.66 -18.54 14.58
CA LEU A 130 2.07 -17.35 13.96
C LEU A 130 3.14 -16.29 13.71
N ARG A 131 4.05 -16.10 14.68
CA ARG A 131 5.18 -15.18 14.54
C ARG A 131 6.07 -15.56 13.35
N GLN A 132 6.45 -16.83 13.21
CA GLN A 132 7.25 -17.29 12.07
C GLN A 132 6.51 -17.10 10.73
N LYS A 133 5.22 -17.45 10.65
CA LYS A 133 4.41 -17.24 9.44
C LYS A 133 4.35 -15.78 9.01
N VAL A 134 4.32 -14.84 9.96
CA VAL A 134 4.32 -13.40 9.68
C VAL A 134 5.71 -12.94 9.24
N LEU A 135 6.79 -13.46 9.84
CA LEU A 135 8.18 -13.16 9.44
C LEU A 135 8.50 -13.70 8.04
N ASP A 136 8.06 -14.91 7.74
CA ASP A 136 8.21 -15.56 6.43
C ASP A 136 7.32 -14.94 5.34
N GLY A 137 6.43 -14.01 5.71
CA GLY A 137 5.50 -13.35 4.80
C GLY A 137 4.38 -14.24 4.26
N GLN A 138 4.11 -15.40 4.90
CA GLN A 138 3.02 -16.30 4.51
C GLN A 138 1.64 -15.70 4.80
N ILE A 139 1.55 -14.82 5.80
CA ILE A 139 0.33 -14.11 6.17
C ILE A 139 0.52 -12.63 5.87
N SER A 140 -0.38 -12.04 5.08
CA SER A 140 -0.36 -10.61 4.84
C SER A 140 -0.77 -9.83 6.09
N VAL A 141 -0.15 -8.67 6.29
CA VAL A 141 -0.44 -7.79 7.44
C VAL A 141 -1.93 -7.39 7.46
N GLU A 142 -2.53 -7.16 6.30
CA GLU A 142 -3.96 -6.84 6.18
C GLU A 142 -4.87 -7.95 6.69
N MET A 143 -4.56 -9.21 6.37
CA MET A 143 -5.33 -10.36 6.84
C MET A 143 -5.17 -10.54 8.34
N LEU A 144 -3.93 -10.45 8.84
CA LEU A 144 -3.63 -10.52 10.27
C LEU A 144 -4.47 -9.52 11.08
N VAL A 145 -4.47 -8.26 10.67
CA VAL A 145 -5.20 -7.20 11.39
C VAL A 145 -6.71 -7.41 11.31
N LYS A 146 -7.25 -7.87 10.17
CA LYS A 146 -8.67 -8.17 10.01
C LYS A 146 -9.14 -9.31 10.91
N ASP A 147 -8.33 -10.36 11.06
CA ASP A 147 -8.68 -11.52 11.88
C ASP A 147 -8.79 -11.16 13.37
N PHE A 148 -7.97 -10.22 13.85
CA PHE A 148 -7.98 -9.76 15.24
C PHE A 148 -8.86 -8.54 15.50
N LYS A 149 -9.50 -7.99 14.46
CA LYS A 149 -10.52 -6.96 14.59
C LYS A 149 -11.79 -7.59 15.14
N LYS A 150 -12.04 -7.42 16.44
CA LYS A 150 -13.35 -7.75 17.03
C LYS A 150 -14.44 -6.91 16.35
N ARG A 151 -15.50 -7.58 15.90
CA ARG A 151 -16.74 -6.94 15.45
C ARG A 151 -17.40 -6.17 16.59
#